data_AF-W1WZY9-F1
#
_entry.id   AF-W1WZY9-F1
#
_cell.length_a   1.000
_cell.length_b   1.000
_cell.length_c   1.000
_cell.angle_alpha   90.00
_cell.angle_beta   90.00
_cell.angle_gamma   90.00
#
_symmetry.space_group_name_H-M   'P 1'
#
loop_
_entity.id
_entity.type
_entity.pdbx_description
1 polymer ?
#
loop_
_entity_poly.entity_id
_entity_poly.type
_entity_poly.pdbx_seq_one_letter_code
_entity_poly.pdbx_strand_id
1 'polypeptide(L)'
;NQKQIAETGFIIFVACLVQNVSGYIVTYFICKALSIDISSRRAMQIEVAMQNSALSVSLALKHFTPQAAVAGAVFSIIHNFTGSIFAGICRKHDDQEKLENA
;
A
#
# COMPACT_ATOMS: atom_id res chain seq x y z
N ASN A 1 -17.63 -25.65 -5.80
CA ASN A 1 -16.70 -25.01 -4.85
C ASN A 1 -15.53 -24.24 -5.46
N GLN A 2 -14.91 -24.64 -6.58
CA GLN A 2 -13.80 -23.84 -7.18
C GLN A 2 -14.19 -22.43 -7.63
N LYS A 3 -15.39 -22.24 -8.20
CA LYS A 3 -15.87 -20.93 -8.69
C LYS A 3 -15.96 -19.87 -7.58
N GLN A 4 -16.48 -20.22 -6.41
CA GLN A 4 -16.60 -19.29 -5.27
C GLN A 4 -15.24 -18.87 -4.67
N ILE A 5 -14.23 -19.75 -4.68
CA ILE A 5 -12.89 -19.43 -4.16
C ILE A 5 -12.19 -18.45 -5.10
N ALA A 6 -12.29 -18.65 -6.41
CA ALA A 6 -11.75 -17.72 -7.41
C ALA A 6 -12.42 -16.34 -7.34
N GLU A 7 -13.74 -16.31 -7.17
CA GLU A 7 -14.52 -15.07 -7.05
C GLU A 7 -14.18 -14.28 -5.77
N THR A 8 -14.11 -14.97 -4.63
CA THR A 8 -13.75 -14.35 -3.34
C THR A 8 -12.30 -13.84 -3.36
N GLY A 9 -11.38 -14.61 -3.94
CA GLY A 9 -9.97 -14.23 -4.08
C GLY A 9 -9.78 -12.97 -4.94
N PHE A 10 -10.53 -12.84 -6.03
CA PHE A 10 -10.48 -11.65 -6.88
C PHE A 10 -11.00 -10.41 -6.14
N ILE A 11 -12.12 -10.53 -5.41
CA ILE A 11 -12.67 -9.41 -4.62
C ILE A 11 -11.68 -8.98 -3.54
N ILE A 12 -11.05 -9.92 -2.82
CA ILE A 12 -10.03 -9.62 -1.81
C ILE A 12 -8.85 -8.88 -2.44
N PHE A 13 -8.35 -9.36 -3.58
CA PHE A 13 -7.26 -8.70 -4.30
C PHE A 13 -7.60 -7.25 -4.64
N VAL A 14 -8.76 -7.02 -5.26
CA VAL A 14 -9.20 -5.66 -5.64
C VAL A 14 -9.38 -4.79 -4.40
N ALA A 15 -10.00 -5.30 -3.33
CA ALA A 15 -10.19 -4.56 -2.08
C ALA A 15 -8.84 -4.16 -1.45
N CYS A 16 -7.88 -5.08 -1.37
CA CYS A 16 -6.54 -4.79 -0.86
C CYS A 16 -5.78 -3.76 -1.72
N LEU A 17 -5.90 -3.85 -3.05
CA LEU A 17 -5.30 -2.89 -3.97
C LEU A 17 -5.88 -1.49 -3.79
N VAL A 18 -7.20 -1.38 -3.75
CA VAL A 18 -7.91 -0.11 -3.54
C VAL A 18 -7.51 0.47 -2.18
N GLN A 19 -7.50 -0.34 -1.11
CA GLN A 19 -7.11 0.11 0.21
C GLN A 19 -5.68 0.66 0.24
N ASN A 20 -4.72 -0.05 -0.35
CA ASN A 20 -3.32 0.39 -0.38
C ASN A 20 -3.14 1.67 -1.23
N VAL A 21 -3.70 1.72 -2.44
CA VAL A 21 -3.62 2.90 -3.30
C VAL A 21 -4.31 4.11 -2.67
N SER A 22 -5.45 3.91 -2.01
CA SER A 22 -6.13 4.97 -1.26
C SER A 22 -5.26 5.53 -0.14
N GLY A 23 -4.46 4.70 0.53
CA GLY A 23 -3.51 5.13 1.56
C GLY A 23 -2.49 6.13 1.02
N TYR A 24 -1.94 5.90 -0.18
CA TYR A 24 -1.04 6.85 -0.84
C TYR A 24 -1.74 8.16 -1.20
N ILE A 25 -2.94 8.08 -1.77
CA ILE A 25 -3.69 9.24 -2.29
C ILE A 25 -4.19 10.13 -1.15
N VAL A 26 -4.84 9.54 -0.15
CA VAL A 26 -5.39 10.28 1.00
C VAL A 26 -4.27 10.96 1.77
N THR A 27 -3.17 10.26 2.03
CA THR A 27 -2.02 10.83 2.72
C THR A 27 -1.39 11.98 1.95
N TYR A 28 -1.29 11.85 0.61
CA TYR A 28 -0.82 12.95 -0.23
C TYR A 28 -1.67 14.21 -0.06
N PHE A 29 -3.00 14.07 -0.14
CA PHE A 29 -3.90 15.22 -0.02
C PHE A 29 -3.87 15.84 1.37
N ILE A 30 -3.82 15.03 2.43
CA ILE A 30 -3.69 15.51 3.81
C ILE A 30 -2.36 16.27 3.99
N CYS A 31 -1.23 15.69 3.59
CA CYS A 31 0.07 16.35 3.68
C CYS A 31 0.14 17.63 2.83
N LYS A 32 -0.52 17.64 1.67
CA LYS A 32 -0.62 18.81 0.80
C LYS A 32 -1.45 19.92 1.46
N ALA A 33 -2.57 19.58 2.08
CA ALA A 33 -3.40 20.54 2.82
C ALA A 33 -2.66 21.14 4.04
N LEU A 34 -1.77 20.36 4.65
CA LEU A 34 -0.91 20.78 5.76
C LEU A 34 0.41 21.44 5.32
N SER A 35 0.62 21.66 4.01
CA SER A 35 1.86 22.24 3.47
C SER A 35 3.15 21.54 3.91
N ILE A 36 3.09 20.23 4.14
CA ILE A 36 4.26 19.41 4.48
C ILE A 36 5.19 19.31 3.27
N ASP A 37 6.50 19.40 3.52
CA ASP A 37 7.53 19.29 2.49
C ASP A 37 7.46 17.95 1.72
N ILE A 38 8.08 17.91 0.53
CA ILE A 38 7.98 16.78 -0.39
C ILE A 38 8.58 15.50 0.21
N SER A 39 9.70 15.61 0.93
CA SER A 39 10.40 14.46 1.50
C SER A 39 9.57 13.82 2.62
N SER A 40 9.14 14.64 3.59
CA SER A 40 8.28 14.19 4.69
C SER A 40 6.95 13.65 4.19
N ARG A 41 6.35 14.29 3.17
CA ARG A 41 5.11 13.82 2.54
C ARG A 41 5.26 12.41 1.96
N ARG A 42 6.33 12.16 1.21
CA ARG A 42 6.59 10.83 0.62
C ARG A 42 6.85 9.78 1.69
N ALA A 43 7.57 10.13 2.76
CA ALA A 43 7.77 9.26 3.91
C ALA A 43 6.43 8.88 4.57
N MET A 44 5.56 9.86 4.84
CA MET A 44 4.24 9.60 5.42
C MET A 44 3.35 8.77 4.49
N GLN A 45 3.41 9.00 3.18
CA GLN A 45 2.69 8.19 2.19
C GLN A 45 3.11 6.71 2.25
N ILE A 46 4.40 6.42 2.38
CA ILE A 46 4.90 5.05 2.59
C ILE A 46 4.40 4.49 3.93
N GLU A 47 4.56 5.23 5.03
CA GLU A 47 4.18 4.76 6.38
C GLU A 47 2.69 4.37 6.46
N VAL A 48 1.81 5.18 5.86
CA VAL A 48 0.36 4.92 5.90
C VAL A 48 -0.05 3.77 4.97
N ALA A 49 0.54 3.70 3.77
CA ALA A 49 0.16 2.70 2.78
C ALA A 49 0.79 1.31 3.05
N MET A 50 1.98 1.28 3.67
CA MET A 50 2.75 0.06 3.96
C MET A 50 2.48 -0.45 5.38
N GLN A 51 1.27 -0.96 5.59
CA GLN A 51 0.88 -1.53 6.88
C GLN A 51 1.58 -2.85 7.19
N ASN A 52 1.69 -3.20 8.48
CA ASN A 52 2.22 -4.49 8.92
C ASN A 52 1.23 -5.64 8.64
N SER A 53 1.35 -6.23 7.46
CA SER A 53 0.54 -7.36 6.99
C SER A 53 0.74 -8.64 7.82
N ALA A 54 1.93 -8.88 8.37
CA ALA A 54 2.24 -10.06 9.18
C ALA A 54 1.47 -10.06 10.52
N LEU A 55 1.35 -8.88 11.15
CA LEU A 55 0.55 -8.72 12.35
C LEU A 55 -0.94 -8.95 12.05
N SER A 56 -1.42 -8.42 10.92
CA SER A 56 -2.80 -8.64 10.45
C SER A 56 -3.11 -10.13 10.27
N VAL A 57 -2.23 -10.89 9.59
CA VAL A 57 -2.34 -12.35 9.44
C VAL A 57 -2.37 -13.05 10.79
N SER A 58 -1.46 -12.69 11.70
CA SER A 58 -1.37 -13.29 13.03
C SER A 58 -2.64 -13.09 13.85
N LEU A 59 -3.21 -11.88 13.83
CA LEU A 59 -4.48 -11.58 14.50
C LEU A 59 -5.65 -12.33 13.86
N ALA A 60 -5.70 -12.40 12.53
CA ALA A 60 -6.73 -13.12 11.79
C ALA A 60 -6.76 -14.61 12.15
N LEU A 61 -5.58 -15.26 12.17
CA LEU A 61 -5.45 -16.67 12.54
C LEU A 61 -5.80 -16.94 14.01
N LYS A 62 -5.52 -15.99 14.90
CA LYS A 62 -5.75 -16.14 16.34
C LYS A 62 -7.20 -15.89 16.76
N HIS A 63 -7.88 -14.94 16.12
CA HIS A 63 -9.19 -14.44 16.58
C HIS A 63 -10.33 -14.66 15.59
N PHE A 64 -10.04 -15.04 14.34
CA PHE A 64 -11.04 -15.21 13.28
C PHE A 64 -10.86 -16.55 12.55
N THR A 65 -11.42 -16.67 11.34
CA THR A 65 -11.27 -17.86 10.50
C THR A 65 -9.97 -17.82 9.70
N PRO A 66 -9.37 -18.97 9.35
CA PRO A 66 -8.20 -19.02 8.47
C PRO A 66 -8.39 -18.30 7.13
N GLN A 67 -9.63 -18.26 6.63
CA GLN A 67 -9.99 -17.53 5.42
C GLN A 67 -9.71 -16.02 5.53
N ALA A 68 -9.88 -15.42 6.72
CA ALA A 68 -9.64 -13.99 6.94
C ALA A 68 -8.15 -13.63 6.83
N ALA A 69 -7.24 -14.57 7.11
CA ALA A 69 -5.80 -14.38 6.97
C ALA A 69 -5.36 -14.20 5.50
N VAL A 70 -6.16 -14.67 4.55
CA VAL A 70 -5.89 -14.51 3.12
C VAL A 70 -5.78 -13.04 2.73
N ALA A 71 -6.61 -12.16 3.31
CA ALA A 71 -6.54 -10.73 3.03
C ALA A 71 -5.20 -10.12 3.45
N GLY A 72 -4.70 -10.45 4.65
CA GLY A 72 -3.39 -9.98 5.12
C GLY A 72 -2.23 -10.51 4.26
N ALA A 73 -2.28 -11.77 3.85
CA ALA A 73 -1.28 -12.37 2.97
C ALA A 73 -1.26 -11.71 1.57
N VAL A 74 -2.43 -11.49 0.97
CA VAL A 74 -2.57 -10.80 -0.33
C VAL A 74 -2.13 -9.35 -0.22
N PHE A 75 -2.48 -8.64 0.86
CA PHE A 75 -2.03 -7.28 1.10
C PHE A 75 -0.50 -7.19 1.17
N SER A 76 0.16 -8.22 1.72
CA SER A 76 1.64 -8.32 1.75
C SER A 76 2.28 -8.33 0.36
N ILE A 77 1.64 -8.95 -0.63
CA ILE A 77 2.16 -8.93 -2.00
C ILE A 77 1.90 -7.57 -2.63
N ILE A 78 0.67 -7.06 -2.48
CA ILE A 78 0.22 -5.82 -3.10
C ILE A 78 1.04 -4.62 -2.61
N HIS A 79 1.15 -4.40 -1.29
CA HIS A 79 1.80 -3.19 -0.77
C HIS A 79 3.31 -3.14 -1.06
N ASN A 80 3.99 -4.30 -1.20
CA ASN A 80 5.40 -4.36 -1.57
C ASN A 80 5.58 -4.03 -3.06
N PHE A 81 4.68 -4.53 -3.91
CA PHE A 81 4.68 -4.23 -5.33
C PHE A 81 4.41 -2.74 -5.59
N THR A 82 3.34 -2.20 -5.02
CA THR A 82 2.99 -0.78 -5.16
C THR A 82 4.01 0.14 -4.50
N GLY A 83 4.55 -0.24 -3.34
CA GLY A 83 5.61 0.50 -2.65
C GLY A 83 6.89 0.59 -3.47
N SER A 84 7.30 -0.50 -4.11
CA SER A 84 8.46 -0.50 -5.01
C SER A 84 8.26 0.41 -6.22
N ILE A 85 7.06 0.39 -6.81
CA ILE A 85 6.70 1.31 -7.91
C ILE A 85 6.75 2.77 -7.43
N PHE A 86 6.14 3.07 -6.29
CA PHE A 86 6.12 4.41 -5.72
C PHE A 86 7.54 4.93 -5.46
N ALA A 87 8.39 4.12 -4.80
CA ALA A 87 9.79 4.45 -4.59
C ALA A 87 10.54 4.70 -5.90
N GLY A 88 10.27 3.90 -6.94
CA GLY A 88 10.81 4.10 -8.29
C GLY A 88 10.40 5.43 -8.92
N ILE A 89 9.14 5.85 -8.77
CA ILE A 89 8.63 7.13 -9.26
C ILE A 89 9.26 8.31 -8.52
N CYS A 90 9.41 8.20 -7.20
CA CYS A 90 10.07 9.23 -6.38
C CYS A 90 11.52 9.41 -6.78
N ARG A 91 12.28 8.31 -6.90
CA ARG A 91 13.67 8.34 -7.35
C ARG A 91 13.82 9.02 -8.71
N LYS A 92 12.95 8.67 -9.67
CA LYS A 92 12.98 9.28 -11.00
C LYS A 92 12.74 10.80 -10.94
N HIS A 93 11.82 11.27 -10.10
CA HIS A 93 11.61 12.72 -9.92
C HIS A 93 12.85 13.41 -9.34
N ASP A 94 13.47 12.81 -8.33
CA ASP A 94 14.63 13.40 -7.65
C ASP A 94 15.85 13.46 -8.59
N ASP A 95 16.01 12.46 -9.47
CA ASP A 95 17.06 12.46 -10.48
C ASP A 95 16.85 13.57 -11.53
N GLN A 96 15.59 13.85 -11.92
CA GLN A 96 15.29 14.95 -12.85
C GLN A 96 15.54 16.31 -12.21
N GLU A 97 15.10 16.51 -10.96
CA GLU A 97 15.32 17.76 -10.22
C GLU A 97 16.82 18.07 -10.05
N LYS A 98 17.67 17.05 -9.87
CA LYS A 98 19.12 17.23 -9.83
C LYS A 98 19.71 17.65 -11.18
N LEU A 99 19.19 17.12 -12.29
CA LEU A 99 19.67 17.46 -13.64
C LEU A 99 19.27 18.88 -14.05
N GLU A 100 18.08 19.34 -13.67
CA GLU A 100 17.62 20.71 -13.95
C GLU A 100 18.38 21.77 -13.14
N ASN A 101 18.90 21.40 -11.97
CA ASN A 101 19.63 22.28 -11.06
C ASN A 101 21.17 22.24 -11.24
N ALA A 102 21.69 21.47 -12.19
CA ALA A 102 23.12 21.32 -12.50
C ALA A 102 23.55 22.18 -13.69
#